data_AF-A0A504HV87-F1
#
_entry.id   AF-A0A504HV87-F1
#
_cell.length_a   1.000
_cell.length_b   1.000
_cell.length_c   1.000
_cell.angle_alpha   90.00
_cell.angle_beta   90.00
_cell.angle_gamma   90.00
#
_symmetry.space_group_name_H-M   'P 1'
#
loop_
_entity.id
_entity.type
_entity.pdbx_description
1 polymer ?
#
loop_
_entity_poly.entity_id
_entity_poly.type
_entity_poly.pdbx_seq_one_letter_code
_entity_poly.pdbx_strand_id
1 'polypeptide(L)' 'MITAAQMRAARALAGIDQKTLAERAGVSLPTIQRMEASDGVV' A
#
# COMPACT_ATOMS: atom_id res chain seq x y z
N MET A 1 -4.78 -5.84 -10.29
CA MET A 1 -5.87 -5.82 -9.31
C MET A 1 -5.42 -6.58 -8.09
N ILE A 2 -5.27 -5.88 -6.96
CA ILE A 2 -4.94 -6.47 -5.65
C ILE A 2 -5.88 -5.89 -4.60
N THR A 3 -6.09 -6.55 -3.46
CA THR A 3 -6.89 -5.98 -2.37
C THR A 3 -6.02 -5.20 -1.39
N ALA A 4 -6.64 -4.34 -0.57
CA ALA A 4 -5.95 -3.65 0.53
C ALA A 4 -5.25 -4.62 1.49
N ALA A 5 -5.86 -5.78 1.77
CA ALA A 5 -5.26 -6.83 2.58
C ALA A 5 -4.00 -7.42 1.94
N GLN A 6 -4.03 -7.67 0.62
CA GLN A 6 -2.85 -8.14 -0.12
C GLN A 6 -1.73 -7.11 -0.14
N MET A 7 -2.07 -5.82 -0.30
CA MET A 7 -1.08 -4.73 -0.24
C MET A 7 -0.40 -4.68 1.13
N ARG A 8 -1.17 -4.69 2.23
CA ARG A 8 -0.63 -4.69 3.60
C ARG A 8 0.25 -5.91 3.86
N ALA A 9 -0.17 -7.09 3.41
CA ALA A 9 0.60 -8.33 3.54
C ALA A 9 1.91 -8.28 2.76
N ALA A 10 1.88 -7.84 1.50
CA ALA A 10 3.08 -7.67 0.68
C ALA A 10 4.06 -6.67 1.30
N ARG A 11 3.54 -5.57 1.85
CA ARG A 11 4.34 -4.57 2.55
C ARG A 11 4.99 -5.13 3.82
N ALA A 12 4.25 -5.91 4.61
CA ALA A 12 4.76 -6.58 5.79
C ALA A 12 5.87 -7.59 5.42
N LEU A 13 5.68 -8.37 4.35
CA LEU A 13 6.67 -9.32 3.84
C LEU A 13 7.95 -8.62 3.35
N ALA A 14 7.81 -7.45 2.72
CA ALA A 14 8.92 -6.62 2.28
C ALA A 14 9.62 -5.88 3.45
N GLY A 15 9.04 -5.85 4.65
CA GLY A 15 9.60 -5.18 5.82
C GLY A 15 9.66 -3.65 5.70
N ILE A 16 8.75 -3.03 4.93
CA ILE A 16 8.74 -1.57 4.70
C ILE A 16 7.48 -0.90 5.27
N ASP A 17 7.57 0.40 5.54
CA ASP A 17 6.43 1.22 5.95
C ASP A 17 5.70 1.82 4.73
N GLN A 18 4.56 2.49 4.99
CA GLN A 18 3.76 3.10 3.93
C GLN A 18 4.50 4.22 3.20
N LYS A 19 5.38 4.96 3.90
CA LYS A 19 6.15 6.07 3.33
C LYS A 19 7.17 5.55 2.31
N THR A 20 7.93 4.51 2.69
CA THR A 20 8.88 3.83 1.81
C THR A 20 8.17 3.23 0.59
N LEU A 21 6.99 2.61 0.79
CA LEU A 21 6.20 2.10 -0.33
C LEU A 21 5.76 3.23 -1.28
N ALA A 22 5.29 4.35 -0.76
CA ALA A 22 4.86 5.50 -1.56
C ALA A 22 6.01 6.06 -2.41
N GLU A 23 7.19 6.24 -1.79
CA GLU A 23 8.40 6.72 -2.48
C GLU A 23 8.82 5.76 -3.61
N ARG A 24 8.86 4.45 -3.36
CA ARG A 24 9.22 3.45 -4.37
C ARG A 24 8.19 3.33 -5.49
N ALA A 25 6.91 3.52 -5.19
CA ALA A 25 5.82 3.46 -6.15
C ALA A 25 5.61 4.77 -6.92
N GLY A 26 6.33 5.86 -6.57
CA GLY A 26 6.18 7.16 -7.21
C GLY A 26 4.83 7.84 -6.96
N VAL A 27 4.19 7.53 -5.83
CA VAL A 27 2.90 8.11 -5.43
C VAL A 27 3.00 8.78 -4.07
N SER A 28 2.01 9.60 -3.71
CA SER A 28 1.98 10.25 -2.40
C SER A 28 1.58 9.28 -1.28
N LEU A 29 2.05 9.54 -0.05
CA LEU A 29 1.66 8.76 1.13
C LEU A 29 0.13 8.68 1.33
N PRO A 30 -0.65 9.77 1.17
CA PRO A 30 -2.11 9.69 1.24
C PRO A 30 -2.74 8.75 0.22
N THR A 31 -2.12 8.58 -0.96
CA THR A 31 -2.59 7.60 -1.95
C THR A 31 -2.44 6.19 -1.40
N ILE A 32 -1.28 5.82 -0.85
CA ILE A 32 -1.09 4.50 -0.21
C ILE A 32 -2.07 4.31 0.96
N GLN A 33 -2.28 5.33 1.79
CA GLN A 33 -3.23 5.25 2.91
C GLN A 33 -4.66 4.96 2.44
N ARG A 34 -5.14 5.64 1.39
CA ARG A 34 -6.46 5.35 0.80
C ARG A 34 -6.51 3.95 0.21
N MET A 35 -5.43 3.50 -0.43
CA MET A 35 -5.35 2.15 -1.02
C MET A 35 -5.41 1.06 0.05
N GLU A 36 -4.69 1.21 1.18
CA GLU A 36 -4.70 0.23 2.28
C GLU A 36 -5.96 0.28 3.16
N ALA A 37 -6.75 1.36 3.06
CA ALA A 37 -8.04 1.52 3.73
C ALA A 37 -9.26 1.14 2.85
N SER A 38 -9.04 0.79 1.58
CA SER A 38 -10.12 0.44 0.66
C SER A 38 -10.71 -0.94 0.96
N ASP A 39 -12.04 -1.04 1.00
CA ASP A 39 -12.77 -2.31 1.07
C ASP A 39 -12.87 -3.03 -0.30
N GLY A 40 -12.42 -2.36 -1.37
CA GLY A 40 -12.49 -2.86 -2.74
C GLY A 40 -11.15 -3.32 -3.30
N VAL A 41 -11.12 -3.42 -4.63
CA VAL A 41 -9.88 -3.72 -5.36
C VAL A 41 -9.13 -2.42 -5.67
N VAL A 42 -7.81 -2.49 -5.57
CA VAL A 42 -6.85 -1.41 -5.87
C VAL A 42 -5.95 -1.75 -7.04
#